data_AF-K1YW11-F1
#
_entry.id   AF-K1YW11-F1
#
_cell.length_a   1.000
_cell.length_b   1.000
_cell.length_c   1.000
_cell.angle_alpha   90.00
_cell.angle_beta   90.00
_cell.angle_gamma   90.00
#
_symmetry.space_group_name_H-M   'P 1'
#
loop_
_entity.id
_entity.type
_entity.pdbx_description
1 polymer ?
#
loop_
_entity_poly.entity_id
_entity_poly.type
_entity_poly.pdbx_seq_one_letter_code
_entity_poly.pdbx_strand_id
1 'polypeptide(L)'
;MPFSTLRRVTRRLSRRAKSWGTVVALTMGGNEIEKHSNLLRSKNPILLIYGFGATRRTFSILEKRMHNDGYTVFSVNLGGILGTYNTDAVQSLAAKIDQKIERLYKKYDFRGRLTIIAHSKGGLIGHYYVKRLGGEKRVKTLITLGTPHNGNPWALLASFTPIAFVCKSI
;
A
#
# COMPACT_ATOMS: atom_id res chain seq x y z
N MET A 1 16.79 -2.56 -39.87
CA MET A 1 15.84 -3.22 -38.95
C MET A 1 14.55 -3.55 -39.71
N PRO A 2 13.96 -4.75 -39.58
CA PRO A 2 12.76 -5.11 -40.33
C PRO A 2 11.49 -4.44 -39.77
N PHE A 3 10.60 -4.00 -40.66
CA PHE A 3 9.36 -3.25 -40.35
C PHE A 3 8.43 -3.94 -39.33
N SER A 4 8.45 -5.27 -39.27
CA SER A 4 7.64 -6.09 -38.33
C SER A 4 8.07 -5.94 -36.87
N THR A 5 9.36 -5.69 -36.63
CA THR A 5 9.93 -5.50 -35.28
C THR A 5 9.56 -4.12 -34.73
N LEU A 6 9.60 -3.08 -35.58
CA LEU A 6 9.20 -1.73 -35.23
C LEU A 6 7.72 -1.68 -34.79
N ARG A 7 6.85 -2.39 -35.53
CA ARG A 7 5.42 -2.49 -35.26
C ARG A 7 5.09 -3.24 -33.95
N ARG A 8 5.94 -4.18 -33.53
CA ARG A 8 5.85 -4.86 -32.21
C ARG A 8 6.27 -3.93 -31.08
N VAL A 9 7.35 -3.18 -31.27
CA VAL A 9 7.86 -2.24 -30.27
C VAL A 9 6.84 -1.12 -30.02
N THR A 10 6.28 -0.55 -31.09
CA THR A 10 5.27 0.52 -30.98
C THR A 10 3.98 0.03 -30.30
N ARG A 11 3.54 -1.20 -30.58
CA ARG A 11 2.41 -1.84 -29.87
C ARG A 11 2.67 -2.09 -28.39
N ARG A 12 3.91 -2.45 -28.01
CA ARG A 12 4.30 -2.63 -26.60
C ARG A 12 4.36 -1.29 -25.87
N LEU A 13 4.90 -0.26 -26.52
CA LEU A 13 4.95 1.10 -25.99
C LEU A 13 3.55 1.70 -25.81
N SER A 14 2.65 1.52 -26.78
CA SER A 14 1.28 2.02 -26.67
C SER A 14 0.45 1.28 -25.61
N ARG A 15 0.66 -0.04 -25.44
CA ARG A 15 0.06 -0.80 -24.32
C ARG A 15 0.59 -0.35 -22.96
N ARG A 16 1.89 -0.09 -22.84
CA ARG A 16 2.48 0.51 -21.64
C ARG A 16 1.90 1.90 -21.39
N ALA A 17 1.86 2.79 -22.36
CA ALA A 17 1.29 4.13 -22.20
C ALA A 17 -0.19 4.11 -21.77
N LYS A 18 -1.02 3.23 -22.34
CA LYS A 18 -2.41 3.04 -21.90
C LYS A 18 -2.51 2.51 -20.46
N SER A 19 -1.63 1.58 -20.08
CA SER A 19 -1.53 1.13 -18.68
C SER A 19 -1.16 2.26 -17.73
N TRP A 20 -0.29 3.18 -18.14
CA TRP A 20 0.08 4.35 -17.33
C TRP A 20 -1.08 5.33 -17.18
N GLY A 21 -1.86 5.57 -18.23
CA GLY A 21 -3.08 6.39 -18.16
C GLY A 21 -4.10 5.84 -17.16
N THR A 22 -4.32 4.51 -17.16
CA THR A 22 -5.17 3.84 -16.17
C THR A 22 -4.60 3.92 -14.76
N VAL A 23 -3.29 3.74 -14.58
CA VAL A 23 -2.62 3.86 -13.27
C VAL A 23 -2.75 5.28 -12.73
N VAL A 24 -2.50 6.30 -13.54
CA VAL A 24 -2.68 7.71 -13.16
C VAL A 24 -4.14 7.99 -12.81
N ALA A 25 -5.10 7.59 -13.65
CA ALA A 25 -6.53 7.79 -13.38
C ALA A 25 -7.01 7.09 -12.08
N LEU A 26 -6.54 5.87 -11.82
CA LEU A 26 -6.81 5.16 -10.55
C LEU A 26 -6.20 5.87 -9.35
N THR A 27 -5.04 6.50 -9.51
CA THR A 27 -4.30 7.19 -8.44
C THR A 27 -4.86 8.59 -8.15
N MET A 28 -5.33 9.32 -9.17
CA MET A 28 -5.83 10.70 -9.04
C MET A 28 -7.25 10.82 -8.48
N GLY A 29 -8.04 9.75 -8.46
CA GLY A 29 -9.42 9.81 -7.99
C GLY A 29 -9.63 9.80 -6.47
N GLY A 30 -8.59 10.04 -5.66
CA GLY A 30 -8.74 10.24 -4.21
C GLY A 30 -8.79 8.96 -3.37
N ASN A 31 -9.25 9.08 -2.13
CA ASN A 31 -9.08 8.07 -1.07
C ASN A 31 -10.37 7.33 -0.69
N GLU A 32 -11.46 7.52 -1.43
CA GLU A 32 -12.72 6.82 -1.13
C GLU A 32 -12.65 5.34 -1.52
N ILE A 33 -13.03 4.49 -0.57
CA ILE A 33 -13.22 3.05 -0.76
C ILE A 33 -14.52 2.65 -0.06
N GLU A 34 -15.36 1.92 -0.78
CA GLU A 34 -16.53 1.26 -0.20
C GLU A 34 -16.08 0.23 0.84
N LYS A 35 -16.61 0.32 2.06
CA LYS A 35 -16.27 -0.63 3.13
C LYS A 35 -17.06 -1.92 2.92
N HIS A 36 -16.45 -2.91 2.29
CA HIS A 36 -17.02 -4.26 2.11
C HIS A 36 -16.67 -5.23 3.26
N SER A 37 -15.82 -4.81 4.20
CA SER A 37 -15.18 -5.71 5.16
C SER A 37 -16.06 -6.05 6.38
N ASN A 38 -16.49 -7.30 6.49
CA ASN A 38 -17.19 -7.83 7.66
C ASN A 38 -16.19 -8.57 8.59
N LEU A 39 -15.37 -7.80 9.30
CA LEU A 39 -14.32 -8.31 10.21
C LEU A 39 -14.83 -9.31 11.27
N LEU A 40 -16.13 -9.27 11.58
CA LEU A 40 -16.83 -10.13 12.54
C LEU A 40 -16.85 -11.63 12.18
N ARG A 41 -16.68 -11.99 10.90
CA ARG A 41 -16.78 -13.40 10.44
C ARG A 41 -15.46 -13.99 9.90
N SER A 42 -14.37 -13.24 9.94
CA SER A 42 -13.12 -13.64 9.29
C SER A 42 -12.20 -14.45 10.19
N LYS A 43 -11.80 -15.65 9.75
CA LYS A 43 -10.73 -16.43 10.41
C LYS A 43 -9.34 -15.81 10.20
N ASN A 44 -9.10 -15.15 9.07
CA ASN A 44 -7.78 -14.60 8.70
C ASN A 44 -7.95 -13.26 7.96
N PRO A 45 -8.12 -12.13 8.68
CA PRO A 45 -8.29 -10.82 8.05
C PRO A 45 -6.98 -10.37 7.37
N ILE A 46 -7.10 -9.68 6.24
CA ILE A 46 -5.98 -9.19 5.42
C ILE A 46 -5.94 -7.66 5.47
N LEU A 47 -4.81 -7.10 5.90
CA LEU A 47 -4.54 -5.67 5.88
C LEU A 47 -3.69 -5.31 4.65
N LEU A 48 -4.16 -4.35 3.85
CA LEU A 48 -3.41 -3.79 2.72
C LEU A 48 -2.73 -2.47 3.09
N ILE A 49 -1.43 -2.35 2.80
CA ILE A 49 -0.61 -1.15 3.07
C ILE A 49 0.02 -0.64 1.77
N TYR A 50 -0.36 0.57 1.35
CA TYR A 50 0.11 1.17 0.09
C TYR A 50 1.39 2.00 0.26
N GLY A 51 2.09 2.20 -0.85
CA GLY A 51 3.40 2.84 -0.93
C GLY A 51 3.40 4.37 -0.93
N PHE A 52 4.57 4.95 -1.18
CA PHE A 52 4.79 6.39 -1.25
C PHE A 52 3.96 7.05 -2.34
N GLY A 53 3.35 8.21 -2.06
CA GLY A 53 2.57 8.97 -3.04
C GLY A 53 1.32 8.27 -3.59
N ALA A 54 1.01 7.07 -3.09
CA ALA A 54 -0.14 6.29 -3.49
C ALA A 54 -1.34 6.54 -2.54
N THR A 55 -2.48 5.98 -2.90
CA THR A 55 -3.70 5.94 -2.08
C THR A 55 -4.17 4.50 -1.90
N ARG A 56 -5.23 4.29 -1.13
CA ARG A 56 -5.80 2.94 -0.97
C ARG A 56 -6.27 2.33 -2.31
N ARG A 57 -6.59 3.16 -3.32
CA ARG A 57 -7.07 2.71 -4.64
C ARG A 57 -6.07 1.84 -5.41
N THR A 58 -4.78 1.93 -5.08
CA THR A 58 -3.74 1.05 -5.64
C THR A 58 -4.10 -0.43 -5.47
N PHE A 59 -4.87 -0.77 -4.44
CA PHE A 59 -5.31 -2.12 -4.18
C PHE A 59 -6.74 -2.43 -4.62
N SER A 60 -7.49 -1.50 -5.21
CA SER A 60 -8.93 -1.68 -5.50
C SER A 60 -9.23 -2.96 -6.29
N ILE A 61 -8.43 -3.29 -7.31
CA ILE A 61 -8.56 -4.51 -8.11
C ILE A 61 -8.27 -5.76 -7.26
N LEU A 62 -7.21 -5.73 -6.45
CA LEU A 62 -6.82 -6.85 -5.58
C LEU A 62 -7.86 -7.07 -4.48
N GLU A 63 -8.31 -6.00 -3.84
CA GLU A 63 -9.33 -6.00 -2.80
C GLU A 63 -10.64 -6.59 -3.33
N LYS A 64 -11.10 -6.13 -4.50
CA LYS A 64 -12.29 -6.71 -5.17
C LYS A 64 -12.11 -8.19 -5.48
N ARG A 65 -10.95 -8.60 -6.02
CA ARG A 65 -10.69 -10.01 -6.33
C ARG A 65 -10.70 -10.87 -5.06
N MET A 66 -10.02 -10.44 -4.02
CA MET A 66 -9.95 -11.14 -2.75
C MET A 66 -11.31 -11.21 -2.06
N HIS A 67 -12.12 -10.17 -2.14
CA HIS A 67 -13.51 -10.22 -1.68
C HIS A 67 -14.34 -11.26 -2.44
N ASN A 68 -14.20 -11.34 -3.77
CA ASN A 68 -14.86 -12.37 -4.57
C ASN A 68 -14.39 -13.80 -4.20
N ASP A 69 -13.13 -13.94 -3.78
CA ASP A 69 -12.57 -15.20 -3.29
C ASP A 69 -12.93 -15.47 -1.79
N GLY A 70 -13.76 -14.62 -1.17
CA GLY A 70 -14.29 -14.82 0.19
C GLY A 70 -13.40 -14.31 1.32
N TYR A 71 -12.31 -13.59 1.01
CA TYR A 71 -11.43 -13.01 2.03
C TYR A 71 -12.01 -11.72 2.62
N THR A 72 -11.74 -11.51 3.91
CA THR A 72 -11.98 -10.22 4.54
C THR A 72 -10.73 -9.37 4.44
N VAL A 73 -10.79 -8.39 3.55
CA VAL A 73 -9.71 -7.46 3.27
C VAL A 73 -10.08 -6.08 3.76
N PHE A 74 -9.10 -5.34 4.27
CA PHE A 74 -9.28 -3.94 4.62
C PHE A 74 -7.98 -3.16 4.41
N SER A 75 -8.11 -1.85 4.22
CA SER A 75 -6.99 -0.93 4.06
C SER A 75 -7.08 0.24 5.03
N VAL A 76 -5.92 0.79 5.42
CA VAL A 76 -5.84 1.93 6.34
C VAL A 76 -5.49 3.17 5.55
N ASN A 77 -6.20 4.28 5.78
CA ASN A 77 -5.77 5.57 5.25
C ASN A 77 -4.51 6.02 6.00
N LEU A 78 -3.38 6.07 5.29
CA LEU A 78 -2.08 6.47 5.82
C LEU A 78 -1.89 7.99 5.85
N GLY A 79 -2.75 8.77 5.19
CA GLY A 79 -2.67 10.24 5.13
C GLY A 79 -1.48 10.73 4.28
N GLY A 80 -0.95 11.91 4.65
CA GLY A 80 0.17 12.60 4.00
C GLY A 80 -0.27 13.85 3.23
N ILE A 81 0.38 14.23 2.12
CA ILE A 81 0.02 15.44 1.35
C ILE A 81 -1.48 15.41 1.00
N LEU A 82 -2.18 16.52 1.28
CA LEU A 82 -3.63 16.67 1.12
C LEU A 82 -4.46 15.59 1.86
N GLY A 83 -3.92 15.01 2.94
CA GLY A 83 -4.58 13.94 3.70
C GLY A 83 -4.74 12.61 2.95
N THR A 84 -4.08 12.46 1.79
CA THR A 84 -4.38 11.41 0.82
C THR A 84 -3.14 10.67 0.32
N TYR A 85 -2.04 11.39 0.08
CA TYR A 85 -0.84 10.84 -0.54
C TYR A 85 0.24 10.53 0.49
N ASN A 86 0.63 9.27 0.60
CA ASN A 86 1.54 8.81 1.64
C ASN A 86 2.96 9.41 1.53
N THR A 87 3.22 10.48 2.29
CA THR A 87 4.51 11.18 2.38
C THR A 87 5.07 11.25 3.80
N ASP A 88 4.34 10.76 4.79
CA ASP A 88 4.78 10.70 6.18
C ASP A 88 5.89 9.66 6.39
N ALA A 89 6.70 9.87 7.44
CA ALA A 89 7.77 8.98 7.87
C ALA A 89 7.24 7.57 8.20
N VAL A 90 8.07 6.56 7.91
CA VAL A 90 7.72 5.14 8.09
C VAL A 90 7.31 4.82 9.53
N GLN A 91 8.01 5.39 10.51
CA GLN A 91 7.77 5.18 11.94
C GLN A 91 6.41 5.72 12.36
N SER A 92 6.07 6.93 11.93
CA SER A 92 4.77 7.57 12.23
C SER A 92 3.62 6.79 11.63
N LEU A 93 3.80 6.29 10.41
CA LEU A 93 2.78 5.47 9.73
C LEU A 93 2.62 4.10 10.38
N ALA A 94 3.71 3.48 10.84
CA ALA A 94 3.66 2.22 11.56
C ALA A 94 2.89 2.38 12.88
N ALA A 95 3.09 3.48 13.60
CA ALA A 95 2.31 3.80 14.80
C ALA A 95 0.82 4.03 14.49
N LYS A 96 0.48 4.71 13.38
CA LYS A 96 -0.92 4.85 12.92
C LYS A 96 -1.56 3.49 12.62
N ILE A 97 -0.81 2.58 12.00
CA ILE A 97 -1.28 1.22 11.71
C ILE A 97 -1.51 0.45 13.02
N ASP A 98 -0.59 0.51 13.96
CA ASP A 98 -0.72 -0.14 15.26
C ASP A 98 -2.00 0.31 15.99
N GLN A 99 -2.18 1.63 16.15
CA GLN A 99 -3.39 2.19 16.75
C GLN A 99 -4.67 1.75 16.04
N LYS A 100 -4.63 1.64 14.70
CA LYS A 100 -5.79 1.22 13.91
C LYS A 100 -6.10 -0.26 14.11
N ILE A 101 -5.08 -1.12 14.14
CA ILE A 101 -5.23 -2.56 14.40
C ILE A 101 -5.82 -2.75 15.80
N GLU A 102 -5.26 -2.12 16.82
CA GLU A 102 -5.75 -2.26 18.20
C GLU A 102 -7.19 -1.76 18.35
N ARG A 103 -7.56 -0.64 17.71
CA ARG A 103 -8.94 -0.15 17.69
C ARG A 103 -9.90 -1.15 17.02
N LEU A 104 -9.48 -1.78 15.92
CA LEU A 104 -10.31 -2.79 15.24
C LEU A 104 -10.45 -4.05 16.08
N TYR A 105 -9.35 -4.54 16.67
CA TYR A 105 -9.37 -5.73 17.52
C TYR A 105 -10.26 -5.53 18.74
N LYS A 106 -10.14 -4.37 19.42
CA LYS A 106 -11.02 -4.01 20.53
C LYS A 106 -12.48 -3.88 20.10
N LYS A 107 -12.76 -3.22 18.97
CA LYS A 107 -14.13 -3.00 18.48
C LYS A 107 -14.84 -4.30 18.12
N TYR A 108 -14.12 -5.28 17.62
CA TYR A 108 -14.69 -6.54 17.10
C TYR A 108 -14.37 -7.76 17.98
N ASP A 109 -13.81 -7.56 19.19
CA ASP A 109 -13.27 -8.61 20.09
C ASP A 109 -12.49 -9.70 19.35
N PHE A 110 -11.69 -9.29 18.36
CA PHE A 110 -10.94 -10.23 17.53
C PHE A 110 -9.64 -10.63 18.25
N ARG A 111 -9.42 -11.94 18.38
CA ARG A 111 -8.25 -12.49 19.09
C ARG A 111 -7.26 -13.22 18.20
N GLY A 112 -7.56 -13.36 16.91
CA GLY A 112 -6.69 -14.03 15.94
C GLY A 112 -5.51 -13.15 15.50
N ARG A 113 -4.75 -13.65 14.52
CA ARG A 113 -3.70 -12.88 13.84
C ARG A 113 -4.15 -12.54 12.41
N LEU A 114 -3.69 -11.40 11.91
CA LEU A 114 -3.95 -10.93 10.55
C LEU A 114 -2.78 -11.20 9.59
N THR A 115 -3.05 -11.14 8.29
CA THR A 115 -2.00 -11.10 7.25
C THR A 115 -1.86 -9.68 6.74
N ILE A 116 -0.64 -9.22 6.51
CA ILE A 116 -0.36 -7.93 5.87
C ILE A 116 0.11 -8.18 4.44
N ILE A 117 -0.46 -7.47 3.48
CA ILE A 117 0.07 -7.35 2.12
C ILE A 117 0.45 -5.89 1.90
N ALA A 118 1.71 -5.65 1.55
CA ALA A 118 2.28 -4.32 1.56
C ALA A 118 3.05 -4.03 0.27
N HIS A 119 2.77 -2.90 -0.36
CA HIS A 119 3.40 -2.52 -1.64
C HIS A 119 4.41 -1.39 -1.45
N SER A 120 5.58 -1.51 -2.09
CA SER A 120 6.63 -0.48 -2.11
C SER A 120 6.96 0.00 -0.68
N LYS A 121 6.93 1.32 -0.39
CA LYS A 121 7.13 1.90 0.96
C LYS A 121 6.24 1.24 2.02
N GLY A 122 5.05 0.76 1.65
CA GLY A 122 4.15 0.05 2.55
C GLY A 122 4.80 -1.14 3.25
N GLY A 123 5.69 -1.86 2.55
CA GLY A 123 6.40 -2.99 3.15
C GLY A 123 7.41 -2.58 4.22
N LEU A 124 8.03 -1.40 4.08
CA LEU A 124 8.89 -0.84 5.14
C LEU A 124 8.06 -0.48 6.38
N ILE A 125 6.86 0.07 6.17
CA ILE A 125 5.91 0.40 7.25
C ILE A 125 5.49 -0.89 7.98
N GLY A 126 5.05 -1.91 7.23
CA GLY A 126 4.68 -3.21 7.79
C GLY A 126 5.84 -3.88 8.51
N HIS A 127 7.05 -3.82 7.95
CA HIS A 127 8.24 -4.39 8.56
C HIS A 127 8.61 -3.68 9.87
N TYR A 128 8.56 -2.34 9.90
CA TYR A 128 8.79 -1.57 11.12
C TYR A 128 7.76 -1.90 12.20
N TYR A 129 6.47 -1.95 11.83
CA TYR A 129 5.40 -2.33 12.75
C TYR A 129 5.66 -3.71 13.40
N VAL A 130 5.94 -4.72 12.59
CA VAL A 130 6.19 -6.09 13.07
C VAL A 130 7.42 -6.15 13.96
N LYS A 131 8.54 -5.52 13.55
CA LYS A 131 9.85 -5.67 14.21
C LYS A 131 10.12 -4.69 15.35
N ARG A 132 9.45 -3.55 15.40
CA ARG A 132 9.75 -2.46 16.35
C ARG A 132 8.58 -2.07 17.24
N LEU A 133 7.34 -2.38 16.84
CA LEU A 133 6.13 -2.02 17.60
C LEU A 133 5.40 -3.23 18.18
N GLY A 134 6.04 -4.41 18.22
CA GLY A 134 5.42 -5.63 18.77
C GLY A 134 4.32 -6.24 17.88
N GLY A 135 4.25 -5.86 16.61
CA GLY A 135 3.25 -6.34 15.66
C GLY A 135 3.29 -7.85 15.43
N GLU A 136 4.38 -8.54 15.78
CA GLU A 136 4.49 -10.01 15.78
C GLU A 136 3.37 -10.73 16.55
N LYS A 137 2.79 -10.08 17.56
CA LYS A 137 1.66 -10.63 18.33
C LYS A 137 0.37 -10.65 17.52
N ARG A 138 0.20 -9.68 16.61
CA ARG A 138 -1.00 -9.44 15.80
C ARG A 138 -0.88 -9.95 14.38
N VAL A 139 0.33 -10.10 13.85
CA VAL A 139 0.59 -10.42 12.44
C VAL A 139 1.10 -11.84 12.31
N LYS A 140 0.42 -12.65 11.50
CA LYS A 140 0.87 -14.00 11.14
C LYS A 140 1.90 -13.96 10.02
N THR A 141 1.62 -13.17 8.99
CA THR A 141 2.43 -13.10 7.77
C THR A 141 2.48 -11.67 7.26
N LEU A 142 3.67 -11.21 6.85
CA LEU A 142 3.89 -9.98 6.10
C LEU A 142 4.36 -10.35 4.70
N ILE A 143 3.57 -10.00 3.69
CA ILE A 143 3.88 -10.16 2.27
C ILE A 143 4.24 -8.79 1.71
N THR A 144 5.43 -8.67 1.11
CA THR A 144 5.90 -7.42 0.49
C THR A 144 5.93 -7.52 -1.03
N LEU A 145 5.51 -6.45 -1.71
CA LEU A 145 5.46 -6.35 -3.17
C LEU A 145 6.34 -5.17 -3.60
N GLY A 146 7.51 -5.46 -4.19
CA GLY A 146 8.42 -4.43 -4.70
C GLY A 146 8.93 -3.46 -3.63
N THR A 147 9.10 -3.92 -2.38
CA THR A 147 9.53 -3.09 -1.26
C THR A 147 11.05 -2.85 -1.30
N PRO A 148 11.52 -1.59 -1.23
CA PRO A 148 12.94 -1.27 -1.20
C PRO A 148 13.52 -1.49 0.20
N HIS A 149 13.75 -2.75 0.58
CA HIS A 149 14.24 -3.12 1.92
C HIS A 149 15.59 -2.48 2.29
N ASN A 150 16.44 -2.24 1.29
CA ASN A 150 17.76 -1.60 1.45
C ASN A 150 17.76 -0.11 1.05
N GLY A 151 16.58 0.52 1.01
CA GLY A 151 16.43 1.89 0.54
C GLY A 151 16.35 2.01 -0.98
N ASN A 152 16.17 3.25 -1.45
CA ASN A 152 16.04 3.60 -2.85
C ASN A 152 17.03 4.73 -3.19
N PRO A 153 17.97 4.54 -4.13
CA PRO A 153 18.93 5.59 -4.52
C PRO A 153 18.24 6.89 -4.96
N TRP A 154 17.06 6.79 -5.55
CA TRP A 154 16.27 7.97 -5.95
C TRP A 154 15.74 8.77 -4.78
N ALA A 155 15.57 8.16 -3.59
CA ALA A 155 15.20 8.91 -2.40
C ALA A 155 16.33 9.88 -2.01
N LEU A 156 17.59 9.41 -2.03
CA LEU A 156 18.75 10.25 -1.76
C LEU A 156 18.84 11.44 -2.75
N LEU A 157 18.59 11.19 -4.04
CA LEU A 157 18.55 12.27 -5.02
C LEU A 157 17.40 13.25 -4.77
N ALA A 158 16.23 12.75 -4.36
CA ALA A 158 15.10 13.60 -4.02
C ALA A 158 15.34 14.44 -2.76
N SER A 159 16.21 14.00 -1.84
CA SER A 159 16.64 14.79 -0.67
C SER A 159 17.33 16.11 -1.05
N PHE A 160 17.91 16.19 -2.25
CA PHE A 160 18.52 17.42 -2.80
C PHE A 160 17.53 18.34 -3.52
N THR A 161 16.22 18.03 -3.48
CA THR A 161 15.18 18.83 -4.12
C THR A 161 14.21 19.42 -3.08
N PRO A 162 13.46 20.49 -3.40
CA PRO A 162 12.48 21.07 -2.46
C PRO A 162 11.38 20.10 -1.99
N ILE A 163 11.19 18.98 -2.70
CA ILE A 163 10.27 17.90 -2.32
C ILE A 163 10.61 17.31 -0.94
N ALA A 164 11.88 17.34 -0.51
CA ALA A 164 12.31 16.86 0.79
C ALA A 164 11.65 17.61 1.97
N PHE A 165 11.36 18.90 1.81
CA PHE A 165 10.68 19.70 2.85
C PHE A 165 9.22 19.31 3.04
N VAL A 166 8.58 18.74 2.01
CA VAL A 166 7.17 18.35 2.03
C VAL A 166 7.01 16.85 2.32
N CYS A 167 7.99 16.03 1.91
CA CYS A 167 7.97 14.59 2.04
C CYS A 167 8.86 14.11 3.18
N LYS A 168 8.29 13.96 4.38
CA LYS A 168 8.96 13.48 5.60
C LYS A 168 9.47 12.03 5.54
N SER A 169 9.34 11.35 4.40
CA SER A 169 9.78 9.98 4.20
C SER A 169 10.95 9.84 3.21
N ILE A 170 11.44 10.97 2.70
CA ILE A 170 12.64 11.11 1.88
C ILE A 170 13.75 11.60 2.79
#